data_AF-A0A5S9M3M4-F1
#
_entry.id   AF-A0A5S9M3M4-F1
#
_cell.length_a   1.000
_cell.length_b   1.000
_cell.length_c   1.000
_cell.angle_alpha   90.00
_cell.angle_beta   90.00
_cell.angle_gamma   90.00
#
_symmetry.space_group_name_H-M   'P 1'
#
loop_
_entity.id
_entity.type
_entity.pdbx_description
1 polymer ?
#
loop_
_entity_poly.entity_id
_entity_poly.type
_entity_poly.pdbx_seq_one_letter_code
_entity_poly.pdbx_strand_id
1 'polypeptide(L)'
;MKQFFQFDELGTNYRREIIGGLTTFLSMAYILFVNPITLALVSVPDFPDKLRIDQGAVFTATALASAAGCILMGLIARYPIAIAPGMGLNAFFAFSVVLGMGIKWEAALSGVFVSGLIFVALSLTGFREKKIINAIPAELKLAVGAGIGLFITFVGLQGSGIIANNDNTLVSIGNIHSGPVLLTVFGIVVTVILMVLRVNSGVFIGMLVTAIAGMIFGLIPVPSQIVGSIPSLSPTFGQALIHLPEIFSIQMLIVILTFLFVGFFDTAGTLVAVATQAGLMKNNELPRAGRALLADSSSIVVGSILGTSTTTSYVESSSGVAAGARSGFAAVVTGFFLLAGDVLLTAFIHCYT
;
A
#
# COMPACT_ATOMS: atom_id res chain seq x y z
N MET A 1 -9.08 1.92 26.44
CA MET A 1 -9.02 2.26 25.00
C MET A 1 -9.16 3.77 24.73
N LYS A 2 -10.27 4.43 25.06
CA LYS A 2 -10.44 5.89 24.80
C LYS A 2 -9.30 6.77 25.33
N GLN A 3 -8.87 6.54 26.57
CA GLN A 3 -7.75 7.26 27.19
C GLN A 3 -6.40 6.95 26.52
N PHE A 4 -6.18 5.70 26.11
CA PHE A 4 -4.95 5.28 25.42
C PHE A 4 -4.80 5.98 24.06
N PHE A 5 -5.89 6.06 23.29
CA PHE A 5 -5.93 6.73 21.99
C PHE A 5 -6.26 8.22 22.06
N GLN A 6 -6.42 8.78 23.26
CA GLN A 6 -6.65 10.22 23.49
C GLN A 6 -7.88 10.77 22.74
N PHE A 7 -9.00 10.04 22.74
CA PHE A 7 -10.19 10.42 21.95
C PHE A 7 -10.71 11.82 22.27
N ASP A 8 -10.70 12.21 23.54
CA ASP A 8 -11.22 13.50 24.00
C ASP A 8 -10.31 14.65 23.51
N GLU A 9 -8.99 14.49 23.59
CA GLU A 9 -8.01 15.47 23.07
C GLU A 9 -8.08 15.61 21.54
N LEU A 10 -8.39 14.52 20.84
CA LEU A 10 -8.46 14.47 19.38
C LEU A 10 -9.86 14.77 18.82
N GLY A 11 -10.86 15.02 19.68
CA GLY A 11 -12.23 15.32 19.27
C GLY A 11 -12.91 14.21 18.46
N THR A 12 -12.57 12.95 18.75
CA THR A 12 -13.06 11.77 17.99
C THR A 12 -13.90 10.82 18.86
N ASN A 13 -14.52 9.83 18.22
CA ASN A 13 -15.32 8.80 18.88
C ASN A 13 -15.26 7.47 18.11
N TYR A 14 -15.73 6.38 18.72
CA TYR A 14 -15.69 5.06 18.11
C TYR A 14 -16.34 5.00 16.73
N ARG A 15 -17.47 5.68 16.54
CA ARG A 15 -18.16 5.70 15.24
C ARG A 15 -17.30 6.33 14.15
N ARG A 16 -16.70 7.49 14.42
CA ARG A 16 -15.81 8.19 13.47
C ARG A 16 -14.58 7.36 13.14
N GLU A 17 -13.95 6.77 14.14
CA GLU A 17 -12.74 5.97 13.93
C GLU A 17 -13.01 4.65 13.19
N ILE A 18 -14.14 3.97 13.48
CA ILE A 18 -14.52 2.75 12.77
C ILE A 18 -14.84 3.06 11.30
N ILE A 19 -15.65 4.09 11.04
CA ILE A 19 -15.98 4.52 9.68
C ILE A 19 -14.72 4.96 8.94
N GLY A 20 -13.82 5.70 9.62
CA GLY A 20 -12.57 6.14 9.05
C GLY A 20 -11.63 4.97 8.72
N GLY A 21 -11.44 4.02 9.64
CA GLY A 21 -10.64 2.82 9.40
C GLY A 21 -11.21 1.94 8.27
N LEU A 22 -12.53 1.74 8.25
CA LEU A 22 -13.21 1.05 7.16
C LEU A 22 -13.02 1.78 5.82
N THR A 23 -13.16 3.11 5.80
CA THR A 23 -12.96 3.91 4.58
C THR A 23 -11.52 3.83 4.08
N THR A 24 -10.54 3.85 5.00
CA THR A 24 -9.13 3.64 4.65
C THR A 24 -8.90 2.25 4.07
N PHE A 25 -9.38 1.19 4.74
CA PHE A 25 -9.27 -0.19 4.25
C PHE A 25 -9.82 -0.32 2.83
N LEU A 26 -11.04 0.16 2.60
CA LEU A 26 -11.70 0.06 1.32
C LEU A 26 -10.96 0.82 0.23
N SER A 27 -10.40 1.99 0.56
CA SER A 27 -9.63 2.80 -0.38
C SER A 27 -8.30 2.16 -0.77
N MET A 28 -7.71 1.34 0.11
CA MET A 28 -6.46 0.63 -0.16
C MET A 28 -6.63 -0.86 -0.49
N ALA A 29 -7.86 -1.40 -0.48
CA ALA A 29 -8.11 -2.84 -0.65
C ALA A 29 -7.58 -3.39 -1.98
N TYR A 30 -7.44 -2.53 -3.00
CA TYR A 30 -6.82 -2.87 -4.27
C TYR A 30 -5.40 -3.46 -4.10
N ILE A 31 -4.68 -3.10 -3.04
CA ILE A 31 -3.31 -3.58 -2.83
C ILE A 31 -3.24 -5.09 -2.69
N LEU A 32 -4.29 -5.71 -2.17
CA LEU A 32 -4.40 -7.15 -2.03
C LEU A 32 -4.30 -7.85 -3.40
N PHE A 33 -4.68 -7.19 -4.50
CA PHE A 33 -4.60 -7.74 -5.85
C PHE A 33 -3.41 -7.18 -6.63
N VAL A 34 -3.21 -5.87 -6.56
CA VAL A 34 -2.18 -5.17 -7.33
C VAL A 34 -0.79 -5.59 -6.91
N ASN A 35 -0.54 -5.79 -5.61
CA ASN A 35 0.77 -6.20 -5.14
C ASN A 35 1.14 -7.61 -5.62
N PRO A 36 0.31 -8.67 -5.44
CA PRO A 36 0.58 -9.98 -6.03
C PRO A 36 0.78 -9.97 -7.54
N ILE A 37 -0.07 -9.27 -8.29
CA ILE A 37 0.03 -9.16 -9.75
C ILE A 37 1.38 -8.55 -10.15
N THR A 38 1.81 -7.51 -9.44
CA THR A 38 3.06 -6.80 -9.69
C THR A 38 4.27 -7.68 -9.35
N LEU A 39 4.32 -8.26 -8.15
CA LEU A 39 5.46 -9.07 -7.70
C LEU A 39 5.59 -10.36 -8.51
N ALA A 40 4.48 -10.99 -8.87
CA ALA A 40 4.46 -12.18 -9.73
C ALA A 40 4.67 -11.86 -11.21
N LEU A 41 4.86 -10.58 -11.56
CA LEU A 41 5.12 -10.10 -12.92
C LEU A 41 4.07 -10.58 -13.93
N VAL A 42 2.81 -10.74 -13.51
CA VAL A 42 1.74 -11.36 -14.33
C VAL A 42 1.55 -10.63 -15.65
N SER A 43 1.75 -9.31 -15.65
CA SER A 43 1.64 -8.46 -16.84
C SER A 43 2.80 -8.61 -17.83
N VAL A 44 3.88 -9.33 -17.49
CA VAL A 44 5.04 -9.52 -18.36
C VAL A 44 4.85 -10.80 -19.20
N PRO A 45 4.71 -10.67 -20.53
CA PRO A 45 4.63 -11.82 -21.43
C PRO A 45 5.90 -12.66 -21.36
N ASP A 46 5.77 -13.97 -21.52
CA ASP A 46 6.88 -14.93 -21.60
C ASP A 46 7.84 -14.99 -20.39
N PHE A 47 7.49 -14.35 -19.27
CA PHE A 47 8.27 -14.48 -18.04
C PHE A 47 8.08 -15.89 -17.45
N PRO A 48 9.16 -16.67 -17.22
CA PRO A 48 9.05 -18.09 -16.87
C PRO A 48 8.30 -18.34 -15.55
N ASP A 49 7.31 -19.23 -15.56
CA ASP A 49 6.47 -19.51 -14.38
C ASP A 49 7.26 -19.96 -13.16
N LYS A 50 8.36 -20.69 -13.36
CA LYS A 50 9.24 -21.15 -12.26
C LYS A 50 10.00 -20.00 -11.57
N LEU A 51 10.11 -18.84 -12.21
CA LEU A 51 10.73 -17.64 -11.66
C LEU A 51 9.70 -16.67 -11.08
N ARG A 52 8.41 -16.95 -11.25
CA ARG A 52 7.33 -16.16 -10.65
C ARG A 52 7.22 -16.51 -9.18
N ILE A 53 7.04 -15.48 -8.37
CA ILE A 53 6.58 -15.66 -7.00
C ILE A 53 5.11 -16.09 -7.02
N ASP A 54 4.73 -16.97 -6.11
CA ASP A 54 3.35 -17.47 -6.01
C ASP A 54 2.38 -16.33 -5.64
N GLN A 55 1.41 -16.05 -6.51
CA GLN A 55 0.46 -14.95 -6.32
C GLN A 55 -0.40 -15.10 -5.06
N GLY A 56 -0.87 -16.32 -4.78
CA GLY A 56 -1.68 -16.59 -3.62
C GLY A 56 -0.89 -16.35 -2.33
N ALA A 57 0.35 -16.83 -2.29
CA ALA A 57 1.24 -16.60 -1.16
C ALA A 57 1.53 -15.11 -0.94
N VAL A 58 1.77 -14.34 -2.02
CA VAL A 58 1.96 -12.88 -1.92
C VAL A 58 0.68 -12.17 -1.48
N PHE A 59 -0.50 -12.64 -1.88
CA PHE A 59 -1.78 -12.09 -1.42
C PHE A 59 -1.89 -12.22 0.10
N THR A 60 -1.72 -13.43 0.62
CA THR A 60 -1.76 -13.71 2.05
C THR A 60 -0.66 -12.94 2.79
N ALA A 61 0.57 -12.91 2.25
CA ALA A 61 1.67 -12.13 2.81
C ALA A 61 1.36 -10.64 2.88
N THR A 62 0.73 -10.09 1.83
CA THR A 62 0.33 -8.69 1.75
C THR A 62 -0.71 -8.37 2.81
N ALA A 63 -1.76 -9.19 2.96
CA ALA A 63 -2.81 -8.99 3.95
C ALA A 63 -2.24 -9.02 5.38
N LEU A 64 -1.46 -10.07 5.70
CA LEU A 64 -0.87 -10.26 7.03
C LEU A 64 0.15 -9.17 7.38
N ALA A 65 1.03 -8.81 6.44
CA ALA A 65 2.02 -7.74 6.65
C ALA A 65 1.35 -6.38 6.86
N SER A 66 0.37 -6.06 6.02
CA SER A 66 -0.38 -4.79 6.12
C SER A 66 -1.18 -4.73 7.42
N ALA A 67 -1.80 -5.84 7.82
CA ALA A 67 -2.50 -5.92 9.11
C ALA A 67 -1.56 -5.71 10.29
N ALA A 68 -0.42 -6.41 10.30
CA ALA A 68 0.60 -6.25 11.34
C ALA A 68 1.11 -4.80 11.39
N GLY A 69 1.45 -4.21 10.25
CA GLY A 69 1.87 -2.81 10.15
C GLY A 69 0.82 -1.84 10.67
N CYS A 70 -0.44 -1.97 10.23
CA CYS A 70 -1.55 -1.14 10.69
C CYS A 70 -1.77 -1.22 12.20
N ILE A 71 -1.70 -2.43 12.77
CA ILE A 71 -1.82 -2.64 14.22
C ILE A 71 -0.63 -2.01 14.95
N LEU A 72 0.59 -2.18 14.46
CA LEU A 72 1.79 -1.55 15.03
C LEU A 72 1.71 -0.02 14.98
N MET A 73 1.28 0.56 13.86
CA MET A 73 1.10 2.01 13.71
C MET A 73 0.06 2.54 14.69
N GLY A 74 -1.07 1.84 14.82
CA GLY A 74 -2.11 2.19 15.76
C GLY A 74 -1.66 2.11 17.22
N LEU A 75 -0.99 1.03 17.62
CA LEU A 75 -0.62 0.80 19.02
C LEU A 75 0.62 1.59 19.45
N ILE A 76 1.65 1.67 18.60
CA ILE A 76 2.95 2.29 18.93
C ILE A 76 2.90 3.80 18.68
N ALA A 77 2.49 4.21 17.48
CA ALA A 77 2.54 5.61 17.04
C ALA A 77 1.25 6.38 17.34
N ARG A 78 0.12 5.67 17.44
CA ARG A 78 -1.22 6.21 17.68
C ARG A 78 -1.69 7.16 16.57
N TYR A 79 -1.30 6.87 15.32
CA TYR A 79 -1.70 7.64 14.15
C TYR A 79 -2.78 6.91 13.32
N PRO A 80 -3.76 7.63 12.74
CA PRO A 80 -4.80 7.07 11.87
C PRO A 80 -4.24 6.75 10.46
N ILE A 81 -3.06 6.14 10.39
CA ILE A 81 -2.32 5.90 9.16
C ILE A 81 -2.20 4.39 8.99
N ALA A 82 -2.66 3.89 7.85
CA ALA A 82 -2.51 2.50 7.47
C ALA A 82 -1.12 2.24 6.90
N ILE A 83 -0.70 0.98 6.96
CA ILE A 83 0.55 0.49 6.36
C ILE A 83 0.21 -0.67 5.42
N ALA A 84 0.83 -0.67 4.25
CA ALA A 84 0.77 -1.76 3.26
C ALA A 84 1.99 -1.70 2.31
N PRO A 85 2.21 -2.66 1.40
CA PRO A 85 3.31 -2.64 0.43
C PRO A 85 3.35 -1.36 -0.42
N GLY A 86 4.42 -0.57 -0.38
CA GLY A 86 4.47 0.70 -1.11
C GLY A 86 4.47 0.51 -2.63
N MET A 87 3.57 1.19 -3.34
CA MET A 87 3.41 1.05 -4.79
C MET A 87 4.64 1.48 -5.61
N GLY A 88 5.45 2.41 -5.11
CA GLY A 88 6.73 2.72 -5.75
C GLY A 88 7.78 1.62 -5.52
N LEU A 89 7.78 1.06 -4.30
CA LEU A 89 8.77 0.07 -3.86
C LEU A 89 8.49 -1.32 -4.44
N ASN A 90 7.22 -1.70 -4.63
CA ASN A 90 6.86 -2.96 -5.27
C ASN A 90 7.16 -2.95 -6.78
N ALA A 91 6.96 -1.82 -7.45
CA ALA A 91 7.31 -1.64 -8.86
C ALA A 91 8.83 -1.68 -9.05
N PHE A 92 9.58 -1.00 -8.18
CA PHE A 92 11.05 -1.08 -8.19
C PHE A 92 11.53 -2.52 -7.95
N PHE A 93 10.95 -3.22 -6.96
CA PHE A 93 11.25 -4.63 -6.71
C PHE A 93 11.01 -5.49 -7.97
N ALA A 94 9.82 -5.42 -8.56
CA ALA A 94 9.43 -6.32 -9.64
C ALA A 94 10.14 -5.99 -10.96
N PHE A 95 10.07 -4.73 -11.40
CA PHE A 95 10.50 -4.35 -12.74
C PHE A 95 11.98 -3.96 -12.81
N SER A 96 12.52 -3.33 -11.77
CA SER A 96 13.93 -2.93 -11.79
C SER A 96 14.84 -4.04 -11.26
N VAL A 97 14.53 -4.57 -10.07
CA VAL A 97 15.41 -5.56 -9.40
C VAL A 97 15.25 -6.95 -10.02
N VAL A 98 14.02 -7.47 -10.09
CA VAL A 98 13.81 -8.82 -10.60
C VAL A 98 13.95 -8.89 -12.11
N LEU A 99 13.18 -8.07 -12.84
CA LEU A 99 13.19 -8.11 -14.31
C LEU A 99 14.42 -7.43 -14.91
N GLY A 100 14.71 -6.18 -14.53
CA GLY A 100 15.79 -5.40 -15.15
C GLY A 100 17.20 -5.85 -14.79
N MET A 101 17.42 -6.21 -13.52
CA MET A 101 18.73 -6.58 -12.99
C MET A 101 18.96 -8.11 -12.94
N GLY A 102 17.91 -8.91 -13.23
CA GLY A 102 17.97 -10.37 -13.24
C GLY A 102 18.16 -11.00 -11.86
N ILE A 103 17.90 -10.25 -10.78
CA ILE A 103 18.04 -10.74 -9.41
C ILE A 103 16.82 -11.61 -9.07
N LYS A 104 17.05 -12.78 -8.49
CA LYS A 104 15.97 -13.65 -8.02
C LYS A 104 15.12 -12.94 -6.96
N TRP A 105 13.81 -13.14 -7.00
CA TRP A 105 12.88 -12.47 -6.08
C TRP A 105 13.17 -12.82 -4.61
N GLU A 106 13.67 -14.03 -4.34
CA GLU A 106 14.07 -14.48 -3.01
C GLU A 106 15.23 -13.63 -2.45
N ALA A 107 16.26 -13.39 -3.27
CA ALA A 107 17.38 -12.52 -2.92
C ALA A 107 16.94 -11.05 -2.78
N ALA A 108 16.04 -10.60 -3.66
CA ALA A 108 15.45 -9.27 -3.56
C ALA A 108 14.68 -9.10 -2.23
N LEU A 109 13.94 -10.11 -1.76
CA LEU A 109 13.27 -10.11 -0.45
C LEU A 109 14.27 -10.03 0.70
N SER A 110 15.43 -10.70 0.61
CA SER A 110 16.52 -10.54 1.58
C SER A 110 17.04 -9.09 1.61
N GLY A 111 17.13 -8.44 0.44
CA GLY A 111 17.45 -7.00 0.36
C GLY A 111 16.43 -6.12 1.07
N VAL A 112 15.13 -6.39 0.88
CA VAL A 112 14.04 -5.70 1.59
C VAL A 112 14.16 -5.93 3.11
N PHE A 113 14.39 -7.17 3.54
CA PHE A 113 14.55 -7.51 4.96
C PHE A 113 15.71 -6.75 5.62
N VAL A 114 16.88 -6.73 4.97
CA VAL A 114 18.06 -5.99 5.47
C VAL A 114 17.79 -4.49 5.51
N SER A 115 17.13 -3.94 4.48
CA SER A 115 16.71 -2.53 4.48
C SER A 115 15.78 -2.21 5.66
N GLY A 116 14.85 -3.13 5.98
CA GLY A 116 13.96 -3.02 7.13
C GLY A 116 14.73 -3.01 8.45
N LEU A 117 15.69 -3.91 8.64
CA LEU A 117 16.54 -3.94 9.84
C LEU A 117 17.35 -2.65 10.01
N ILE A 118 17.92 -2.14 8.91
CA ILE A 118 18.64 -0.85 8.92
C ILE A 118 17.68 0.27 9.30
N PHE A 119 16.46 0.30 8.75
CA PHE A 119 15.46 1.29 9.15
C PHE A 119 15.02 1.17 10.61
N VAL A 120 14.87 -0.03 11.15
CA VAL A 120 14.57 -0.23 12.58
C VAL A 120 15.71 0.36 13.42
N ALA A 121 16.97 0.05 13.11
CA ALA A 121 18.13 0.61 13.80
C ALA A 121 18.18 2.15 13.71
N LEU A 122 17.92 2.72 12.53
CA LEU A 122 17.88 4.17 12.32
C LEU A 122 16.69 4.84 13.05
N SER A 123 15.59 4.11 13.25
CA SER A 123 14.41 4.61 13.98
C SER A 123 14.67 4.58 15.50
N LEU A 124 15.30 3.53 16.02
CA LEU A 124 15.66 3.40 17.44
C LEU A 124 16.71 4.40 17.89
N THR A 125 17.66 4.76 17.02
CA THR A 125 18.67 5.79 17.32
C THR A 125 18.13 7.22 17.31
N GLY A 126 16.86 7.42 16.91
CA GLY A 126 16.23 8.74 16.83
C GLY A 126 16.74 9.61 15.67
N PHE A 127 17.58 9.06 14.79
CA PHE A 127 18.18 9.78 13.68
C PHE A 127 17.12 10.16 12.62
N ARG A 128 16.21 9.24 12.28
CA ARG A 128 15.11 9.50 11.31
C ARG A 128 14.15 10.61 11.78
N GLU A 129 13.83 10.64 13.08
CA GLU A 129 12.93 11.63 13.68
C GLU A 129 13.57 13.01 13.75
N LYS A 130 14.72 13.14 14.40
CA LYS A 130 15.31 14.45 14.73
C LYS A 130 15.99 15.14 13.57
N LYS A 131 16.62 14.39 12.66
CA LYS A 131 17.47 14.98 11.62
C LYS A 131 16.86 14.95 10.23
N ILE A 132 15.88 14.09 9.96
CA ILE A 132 15.43 13.89 8.58
C ILE A 132 14.02 14.42 8.34
N ILE A 133 13.00 14.04 9.12
CA ILE A 133 11.64 14.61 8.92
C ILE A 133 11.60 16.13 9.12
N ASN A 134 12.37 16.63 10.09
CA ASN A 134 12.49 18.07 10.35
C ASN A 134 13.38 18.79 9.32
N ALA A 135 14.25 18.05 8.61
CA ALA A 135 15.08 18.62 7.55
C ALA A 135 14.40 18.62 6.18
N ILE A 136 13.30 17.87 5.98
CA ILE A 136 12.56 17.93 4.73
C ILE A 136 11.83 19.29 4.68
N PRO A 137 12.21 20.18 3.75
CA PRO A 137 11.56 21.47 3.55
C PRO A 137 10.09 21.29 3.14
N ALA A 138 9.25 22.29 3.42
CA ALA A 138 7.80 22.20 3.18
C ALA A 138 7.48 21.94 1.70
N GLU A 139 8.29 22.48 0.80
CA GLU A 139 8.21 22.31 -0.64
C GLU A 139 8.41 20.85 -1.04
N LEU A 140 9.39 20.15 -0.45
CA LEU A 140 9.61 18.72 -0.70
C LEU A 140 8.46 17.88 -0.13
N LYS A 141 7.91 18.25 1.04
CA LYS A 141 6.73 17.57 1.61
C LYS A 141 5.52 17.63 0.66
N LEU A 142 5.27 18.81 0.06
CA LEU A 142 4.19 18.98 -0.92
C LEU A 142 4.47 18.26 -2.25
N ALA A 143 5.71 18.33 -2.74
CA ALA A 143 6.11 17.67 -3.98
C ALA A 143 5.99 16.14 -3.91
N VAL A 144 6.32 15.53 -2.76
CA VAL A 144 6.17 14.07 -2.57
C VAL A 144 4.70 13.66 -2.67
N GLY A 145 3.79 14.39 -2.01
CA GLY A 145 2.36 14.13 -2.12
C GLY A 145 1.83 14.23 -3.56
N ALA A 146 2.24 15.27 -4.30
CA ALA A 146 1.86 15.45 -5.70
C ALA A 146 2.42 14.34 -6.61
N GLY A 147 3.68 13.95 -6.42
CA GLY A 147 4.34 12.89 -7.19
C GLY A 147 3.69 11.52 -6.99
N ILE A 148 3.40 11.14 -5.74
CA ILE A 148 2.71 9.88 -5.41
C ILE A 148 1.30 9.87 -6.04
N GLY A 149 0.56 10.98 -5.94
CA GLY A 149 -0.77 11.10 -6.53
C GLY A 149 -0.76 10.93 -8.07
N LEU A 150 0.19 11.58 -8.76
CA LEU A 150 0.35 11.43 -10.21
C LEU A 150 0.76 10.00 -10.61
N PHE A 151 1.64 9.38 -9.84
CA PHE A 151 2.07 8.00 -10.09
C PHE A 151 0.92 6.99 -9.92
N ILE A 152 0.15 7.07 -8.83
CA ILE A 152 -1.02 6.19 -8.62
C ILE A 152 -2.07 6.43 -9.70
N THR A 153 -2.29 7.68 -10.09
CA THR A 153 -3.19 8.02 -11.20
C THR A 153 -2.71 7.36 -12.49
N PHE A 154 -1.42 7.45 -12.81
CA PHE A 154 -0.86 6.84 -14.00
C PHE A 154 -1.04 5.31 -14.01
N VAL A 155 -0.71 4.63 -12.91
CA VAL A 155 -0.88 3.17 -12.78
C VAL A 155 -2.36 2.78 -12.90
N GLY A 156 -3.28 3.53 -12.31
CA GLY A 156 -4.72 3.29 -12.45
C GLY A 156 -5.24 3.49 -13.88
N LEU A 157 -4.77 4.53 -14.57
CA LEU A 157 -5.09 4.78 -15.98
C LEU A 157 -4.50 3.72 -16.91
N GLN A 158 -3.33 3.18 -16.59
CA GLN A 158 -2.72 2.08 -17.32
C GLN A 158 -3.49 0.76 -17.09
N GLY A 159 -3.78 0.43 -15.83
CA GLY A 159 -4.53 -0.78 -15.47
C GLY A 159 -5.97 -0.81 -15.99
N SER A 160 -6.59 0.35 -16.21
CA SER A 160 -7.91 0.47 -16.84
C SER A 160 -7.89 0.43 -18.38
N GLY A 161 -6.71 0.51 -19.00
CA GLY A 161 -6.55 0.56 -20.45
C GLY A 161 -6.81 1.94 -21.08
N ILE A 162 -6.95 3.00 -20.27
CA ILE A 162 -7.02 4.39 -20.77
C ILE A 162 -5.65 4.81 -21.32
N ILE A 163 -4.58 4.41 -20.63
CA ILE A 163 -3.20 4.58 -21.06
C ILE A 163 -2.68 3.24 -21.57
N ALA A 164 -2.04 3.25 -22.74
CA ALA A 164 -1.36 2.11 -23.34
C ALA A 164 0.11 2.43 -23.63
N ASN A 165 0.97 1.42 -23.59
CA ASN A 165 2.38 1.55 -23.99
C ASN A 165 2.47 1.94 -25.47
N ASN A 166 3.45 2.78 -25.80
CA ASN A 166 3.83 3.09 -27.15
C ASN A 166 5.36 3.13 -27.22
N ASP A 167 5.97 2.31 -28.05
CA ASP A 167 7.43 2.17 -28.04
C ASP A 167 8.18 3.45 -28.46
N ASN A 168 7.49 4.41 -29.10
CA ASN A 168 8.08 5.68 -29.51
C ASN A 168 7.88 6.81 -28.48
N THR A 169 6.77 6.81 -27.76
CA THR A 169 6.40 7.91 -26.83
C THR A 169 6.25 7.47 -25.38
N LEU A 170 6.46 6.18 -25.09
CA LEU A 170 6.19 5.46 -23.84
C LEU A 170 4.71 5.42 -23.43
N VAL A 171 3.92 6.42 -23.83
CA VAL A 171 2.52 6.62 -23.45
C VAL A 171 1.70 6.95 -24.70
N SER A 172 0.56 6.28 -24.84
CA SER A 172 -0.48 6.59 -25.82
C SER A 172 -1.88 6.38 -25.21
N ILE A 173 -2.90 6.89 -25.88
CA ILE A 173 -4.29 6.64 -25.50
C ILE A 173 -4.64 5.21 -25.93
N GLY A 174 -5.15 4.41 -25.00
CA GLY A 174 -5.65 3.07 -25.26
C GLY A 174 -7.01 3.07 -25.97
N ASN A 175 -7.68 1.91 -26.00
CA ASN A 175 -8.99 1.81 -26.66
C ASN A 175 -10.10 2.38 -25.77
N ILE A 176 -10.43 3.65 -25.98
CA ILE A 176 -11.47 4.39 -25.24
C ILE A 176 -12.90 3.86 -25.44
N HIS A 177 -13.13 3.04 -26.48
CA HIS A 177 -14.43 2.41 -26.73
C HIS A 177 -14.55 1.02 -26.09
N SER A 178 -13.51 0.53 -25.44
CA SER A 178 -13.57 -0.77 -24.77
C SER A 178 -14.47 -0.71 -23.53
N GLY A 179 -15.18 -1.81 -23.27
CA GLY A 179 -16.05 -1.94 -22.09
C GLY A 179 -15.35 -1.61 -20.76
N PRO A 180 -14.13 -2.12 -20.49
CA PRO A 180 -13.38 -1.79 -19.27
C PRO A 180 -13.05 -0.30 -19.11
N VAL A 181 -12.67 0.38 -20.20
CA VAL A 181 -12.38 1.82 -20.16
C VAL A 181 -13.65 2.62 -19.88
N LEU A 182 -14.77 2.30 -20.56
CA LEU A 182 -16.05 2.96 -20.32
C LEU A 182 -16.54 2.77 -18.88
N LEU A 183 -16.38 1.56 -18.33
CA LEU A 183 -16.70 1.26 -16.94
C LEU A 183 -15.85 2.09 -15.97
N THR A 184 -14.56 2.27 -16.27
CA THR A 184 -13.65 3.11 -15.47
C THR A 184 -14.09 4.57 -15.50
N VAL A 185 -14.40 5.11 -16.69
CA VAL A 185 -14.91 6.49 -16.83
C VAL A 185 -16.20 6.67 -16.04
N PHE A 186 -17.14 5.72 -16.15
CA PHE A 186 -18.36 5.72 -15.35
C PHE A 186 -18.06 5.77 -13.85
N GLY A 187 -17.15 4.92 -13.37
CA GLY A 187 -16.81 4.87 -11.95
C GLY A 187 -16.15 6.13 -11.41
N ILE A 188 -15.28 6.76 -12.20
CA ILE A 188 -14.69 8.07 -11.87
C ILE A 188 -15.79 9.12 -11.76
N VAL A 189 -16.69 9.21 -12.74
CA VAL A 189 -17.78 10.20 -12.73
C VAL A 189 -18.70 10.02 -11.52
N VAL A 190 -19.13 8.79 -11.22
CA VAL A 190 -19.95 8.50 -10.04
C VAL A 190 -19.23 8.91 -8.76
N THR A 191 -17.95 8.55 -8.63
CA THR A 191 -17.14 8.90 -7.46
C THR A 191 -17.02 10.42 -7.27
N VAL A 192 -16.73 11.16 -8.34
CA VAL A 192 -16.63 12.62 -8.31
C VAL A 192 -17.97 13.26 -7.90
N ILE A 193 -19.10 12.79 -8.45
CA ILE A 193 -20.43 13.28 -8.06
C ILE A 193 -20.67 13.09 -6.56
N LEU A 194 -20.40 11.89 -6.03
CA LEU A 194 -20.59 11.59 -4.61
C LEU A 194 -19.68 12.43 -3.71
N MET A 195 -18.45 12.72 -4.15
CA MET A 195 -17.54 13.62 -3.44
C MET A 195 -18.03 15.07 -3.44
N VAL A 196 -18.53 15.57 -4.57
CA VAL A 196 -19.11 16.92 -4.68
C VAL A 196 -20.35 17.06 -3.79
N LEU A 197 -21.17 16.01 -3.71
CA LEU A 197 -22.33 15.94 -2.81
C LEU A 197 -21.95 15.77 -1.33
N ARG A 198 -20.65 15.69 -1.01
CA ARG A 198 -20.12 15.49 0.35
C ARG A 198 -20.72 14.27 1.05
N VAL A 199 -21.01 13.22 0.30
CA VAL A 199 -21.47 11.94 0.86
C VAL A 199 -20.31 11.33 1.63
N ASN A 200 -20.51 11.06 2.92
CA ASN A 200 -19.55 10.35 3.75
C ASN A 200 -19.26 8.99 3.10
N SER A 201 -18.00 8.70 2.80
CA SER A 201 -17.55 7.51 2.05
C SER A 201 -17.94 7.47 0.55
N GLY A 202 -18.07 8.64 -0.10
CA GLY A 202 -18.42 8.74 -1.53
C GLY A 202 -17.50 7.96 -2.48
N VAL A 203 -16.19 7.89 -2.19
CA VAL A 203 -15.24 7.06 -2.95
C VAL A 203 -15.61 5.57 -2.88
N PHE A 204 -15.94 5.08 -1.68
CA PHE A 204 -16.32 3.68 -1.51
C PHE A 204 -17.61 3.33 -2.23
N ILE A 205 -18.63 4.17 -2.11
CA ILE A 205 -19.91 3.95 -2.79
C ILE A 205 -19.70 3.96 -4.30
N GLY A 206 -18.85 4.85 -4.82
CA GLY A 206 -18.47 4.88 -6.23
C GLY A 206 -17.85 3.57 -6.71
N MET A 207 -16.91 3.00 -5.94
CA MET A 207 -16.31 1.69 -6.26
C MET A 207 -17.35 0.57 -6.30
N LEU A 208 -18.25 0.49 -5.31
CA LEU A 208 -19.30 -0.54 -5.28
C LEU A 208 -20.25 -0.44 -6.48
N VAL A 209 -20.72 0.77 -6.79
CA VAL A 209 -21.62 1.02 -7.94
C VAL A 209 -20.94 0.62 -9.24
N THR A 210 -19.65 0.92 -9.39
CA THR A 210 -18.85 0.55 -10.56
C THR A 210 -18.69 -0.96 -10.68
N ALA A 211 -18.38 -1.65 -9.58
CA ALA A 211 -18.27 -3.10 -9.57
C ALA A 211 -19.59 -3.78 -9.94
N ILE A 212 -20.71 -3.31 -9.39
CA ILE A 212 -22.06 -3.81 -9.70
C ILE A 212 -22.39 -3.59 -11.18
N ALA A 213 -22.12 -2.40 -11.71
CA ALA A 213 -22.31 -2.14 -13.14
C ALA A 213 -21.46 -3.08 -13.99
N GLY A 214 -20.19 -3.30 -13.64
CA GLY A 214 -19.31 -4.23 -14.33
C GLY A 214 -19.82 -5.66 -14.34
N MET A 215 -20.40 -6.13 -13.23
CA MET A 215 -21.04 -7.45 -13.16
C MET A 215 -22.30 -7.54 -14.02
N ILE A 216 -23.16 -6.50 -14.03
CA ILE A 216 -24.38 -6.46 -14.86
C ILE A 216 -24.06 -6.53 -16.35
N PHE A 217 -23.01 -5.81 -16.79
CA PHE A 217 -22.58 -5.78 -18.19
C PHE A 217 -21.64 -6.93 -18.57
N GLY A 218 -21.39 -7.89 -17.67
CA GLY A 218 -20.53 -9.04 -17.92
C GLY A 218 -19.04 -8.70 -18.11
N LEU A 219 -18.60 -7.51 -17.69
CA LEU A 219 -17.21 -7.05 -17.74
C LEU A 219 -16.41 -7.52 -16.53
N ILE A 220 -17.08 -7.81 -15.42
CA ILE A 220 -16.50 -8.35 -14.20
C ILE A 220 -17.19 -9.69 -13.92
N PRO A 221 -16.45 -10.80 -13.74
CA PRO A 221 -17.05 -12.08 -13.40
C PRO A 221 -17.77 -11.99 -12.06
N VAL A 222 -18.98 -12.57 -11.99
CA VAL A 222 -19.71 -12.67 -10.73
C VAL A 222 -18.98 -13.69 -9.85
N PRO A 223 -18.60 -13.33 -8.61
CA PRO A 223 -17.90 -14.25 -7.73
C PRO A 223 -18.73 -15.49 -7.48
N SER A 224 -18.14 -16.67 -7.70
CA SER A 224 -18.79 -17.97 -7.51
C SER A 224 -18.93 -18.35 -6.03
N GLN A 225 -18.15 -17.72 -5.15
CA GLN A 225 -18.16 -17.91 -3.70
C GLN A 225 -17.93 -16.56 -2.99
N ILE A 226 -18.45 -16.41 -1.77
CA ILE A 226 -18.28 -15.20 -0.94
C ILE A 226 -17.08 -15.34 0.01
N VAL A 227 -16.66 -16.57 0.31
CA VAL A 227 -15.53 -16.89 1.19
C VAL A 227 -14.69 -17.96 0.50
N GLY A 228 -13.40 -17.69 0.31
CA GLY A 228 -12.45 -18.62 -0.29
C GLY A 228 -11.49 -19.23 0.75
N SER A 229 -10.76 -20.27 0.36
CA SER A 229 -9.71 -20.86 1.21
C SER A 229 -8.45 -20.00 1.17
N ILE A 230 -8.02 -19.48 2.32
CA ILE A 230 -6.82 -18.64 2.44
C ILE A 230 -5.63 -19.33 1.74
N PRO A 231 -5.00 -18.70 0.74
CA PRO A 231 -3.85 -19.30 0.05
C PRO A 231 -2.69 -19.55 1.00
N SER A 232 -1.95 -20.64 0.77
CA SER A 232 -0.82 -20.99 1.63
C SER A 232 0.30 -19.96 1.54
N LEU A 233 0.80 -19.53 2.70
CA LEU A 233 1.98 -18.68 2.81
C LEU A 233 3.30 -19.45 2.60
N SER A 234 3.25 -20.79 2.57
CA SER A 234 4.45 -21.64 2.54
C SER A 234 5.46 -21.34 1.40
N PRO A 235 5.06 -20.92 0.18
CA PRO A 235 6.02 -20.65 -0.89
C PRO A 235 6.94 -19.47 -0.61
N THR A 236 6.45 -18.44 0.09
CA THR A 236 7.16 -17.16 0.27
C THR A 236 7.69 -16.95 1.68
N PHE A 237 7.09 -17.63 2.67
CA PHE A 237 7.47 -17.50 4.07
C PHE A 237 8.94 -17.87 4.31
N GLY A 238 9.69 -16.95 4.93
CA GLY A 238 11.08 -17.16 5.33
C GLY A 238 12.12 -17.09 4.20
N GLN A 239 11.70 -16.90 2.94
CA GLN A 239 12.63 -16.83 1.80
C GLN A 239 13.68 -15.73 1.97
N ALA A 240 13.28 -14.59 2.54
CA ALA A 240 14.17 -13.48 2.86
C ALA A 240 15.31 -13.86 3.84
N LEU A 241 15.07 -14.82 4.74
CA LEU A 241 16.08 -15.28 5.70
C LEU A 241 17.00 -16.34 5.09
N ILE A 242 16.44 -17.22 4.26
CA ILE A 242 17.17 -18.30 3.60
C ILE A 242 18.22 -17.73 2.62
N HIS A 243 17.84 -16.70 1.85
CA HIS A 243 18.67 -16.10 0.81
C HIS A 243 19.52 -14.92 1.31
N LEU A 244 19.63 -14.74 2.63
CA LEU A 244 20.52 -13.74 3.24
C LEU A 244 21.96 -13.77 2.72
N PRO A 245 22.61 -14.93 2.45
CA PRO A 245 23.96 -14.94 1.90
C PRO A 245 24.09 -14.26 0.53
N GLU A 246 22.99 -14.11 -0.23
CA GLU A 246 23.00 -13.53 -1.57
C GLU A 246 23.08 -12.00 -1.57
N ILE A 247 22.93 -11.37 -0.40
CA ILE A 247 23.01 -9.90 -0.24
C ILE A 247 24.43 -9.35 -0.39
N PHE A 248 25.46 -10.19 -0.27
CA PHE A 248 26.87 -9.78 -0.27
C PHE A 248 27.42 -9.55 -1.68
N SER A 249 26.66 -8.85 -2.52
CA SER A 249 27.10 -8.39 -3.84
C SER A 249 27.00 -6.87 -3.94
N ILE A 250 27.84 -6.25 -4.78
CA ILE A 250 27.78 -4.81 -5.06
C ILE A 250 26.39 -4.44 -5.61
N GLN A 251 25.83 -5.32 -6.45
CA GLN A 251 24.52 -5.14 -7.04
C GLN A 251 23.42 -5.11 -5.97
N MET A 252 23.44 -6.04 -5.01
CA MET A 252 22.49 -6.05 -3.88
C MET A 252 22.69 -4.88 -2.94
N LEU A 253 23.93 -4.39 -2.74
CA LEU A 253 24.17 -3.19 -1.96
C LEU A 253 23.46 -1.97 -2.57
N ILE A 254 23.52 -1.80 -3.91
CA ILE A 254 22.81 -0.73 -4.62
C ILE A 254 21.30 -0.87 -4.43
N VAL A 255 20.77 -2.10 -4.54
CA VAL A 255 19.34 -2.39 -4.33
C VAL A 255 18.91 -2.01 -2.91
N ILE A 256 19.65 -2.44 -1.88
CA ILE A 256 19.36 -2.14 -0.47
C ILE A 256 19.39 -0.63 -0.23
N LEU A 257 20.42 0.08 -0.75
CA LEU A 257 20.52 1.52 -0.62
C LEU A 257 19.38 2.26 -1.33
N THR A 258 18.92 1.74 -2.47
CA THR A 258 17.79 2.31 -3.21
C THR A 258 16.48 2.12 -2.45
N PHE A 259 16.22 0.92 -1.91
CA PHE A 259 15.06 0.69 -1.03
C PHE A 259 15.09 1.60 0.20
N LEU A 260 16.26 1.78 0.82
CA LEU A 260 16.44 2.71 1.94
C LEU A 260 16.16 4.16 1.53
N PHE A 261 16.61 4.60 0.37
CA PHE A 261 16.42 5.98 -0.07
C PHE A 261 14.96 6.24 -0.45
N VAL A 262 14.40 5.43 -1.35
CA VAL A 262 13.01 5.57 -1.83
C VAL A 262 12.03 5.39 -0.67
N GLY A 263 12.20 4.33 0.12
CA GLY A 263 11.30 4.03 1.23
C GLY A 263 11.38 5.06 2.35
N PHE A 264 12.52 5.75 2.48
CA PHE A 264 12.62 6.85 3.44
C PHE A 264 11.68 8.00 3.08
N PHE A 265 11.71 8.45 1.81
CA PHE A 265 10.87 9.56 1.36
C PHE A 265 9.41 9.19 1.22
N ASP A 266 9.10 7.95 0.85
CA ASP A 266 7.72 7.46 0.73
C ASP A 266 7.02 7.49 2.10
N THR A 267 7.64 6.87 3.12
CA THR A 267 7.12 6.90 4.49
C THR A 267 7.04 8.33 5.03
N ALA A 268 8.12 9.11 4.90
CA ALA A 268 8.16 10.47 5.47
C ALA A 268 7.13 11.40 4.80
N GLY A 269 7.03 11.37 3.48
CA GLY A 269 6.07 12.18 2.72
C GLY A 269 4.64 11.83 3.06
N THR A 270 4.31 10.54 3.09
CA THR A 270 2.95 10.10 3.42
C THR A 270 2.57 10.40 4.85
N LEU A 271 3.46 10.17 5.82
CA LEU A 271 3.22 10.52 7.23
C LEU A 271 2.91 12.01 7.38
N VAL A 272 3.71 12.88 6.75
CA VAL A 272 3.50 14.32 6.83
C VAL A 272 2.21 14.74 6.12
N ALA A 273 1.92 14.22 4.93
CA ALA A 273 0.73 14.56 4.17
C ALA A 273 -0.55 14.21 4.95
N VAL A 274 -0.67 12.96 5.41
CA VAL A 274 -1.86 12.49 6.12
C VAL A 274 -1.97 13.16 7.50
N ALA A 275 -0.86 13.32 8.23
CA ALA A 275 -0.90 13.99 9.53
C ALA A 275 -1.27 15.48 9.43
N THR A 276 -0.84 16.16 8.37
CA THR A 276 -1.24 17.55 8.09
C THR A 276 -2.74 17.64 7.87
N GLN A 277 -3.29 16.77 7.01
CA GLN A 277 -4.73 16.72 6.74
C GLN A 277 -5.54 16.34 8.00
N ALA A 278 -4.98 15.50 8.86
CA ALA A 278 -5.60 15.10 10.12
C ALA A 278 -5.52 16.19 11.21
N GLY A 279 -4.79 17.29 10.99
CA GLY A 279 -4.56 18.34 11.98
C GLY A 279 -3.65 17.91 13.13
N LEU A 280 -2.74 16.96 12.89
CA LEU A 280 -1.87 16.37 13.91
C LEU A 280 -0.47 16.97 13.95
N MET A 281 -0.14 17.84 12.99
CA MET A 281 1.13 18.57 12.95
C MET A 281 1.17 19.65 14.06
N LYS A 282 2.31 19.77 14.74
CA LYS A 282 2.56 20.82 15.75
C LYS A 282 3.88 21.51 15.40
N ASN A 283 3.85 22.83 15.23
CA ASN A 283 5.03 23.63 14.87
C ASN A 283 5.77 23.12 13.61
N ASN A 284 5.04 22.69 12.58
CA ASN A 284 5.58 22.03 11.37
C ASN A 284 6.35 20.72 11.59
N GLU A 285 6.28 20.16 12.80
CA GLU A 285 6.83 18.86 13.14
C GLU A 285 5.70 17.86 13.37
N LEU A 286 6.00 16.58 13.12
CA LEU A 286 5.09 15.48 13.42
C LEU A 286 5.45 14.94 14.82
N PRO A 287 4.59 15.12 15.85
CA PRO A 287 4.84 14.54 17.16
C PRO A 287 5.03 13.02 17.06
N ARG A 288 5.83 12.39 17.93
CA ARG A 288 5.96 10.91 17.93
C ARG A 288 6.37 10.32 16.57
N ALA A 289 6.99 11.10 15.69
CA ALA A 289 7.42 10.65 14.36
C ALA A 289 8.33 9.41 14.46
N GLY A 290 9.22 9.35 15.46
CA GLY A 290 10.08 8.18 15.68
C GLY A 290 9.31 6.89 15.92
N ARG A 291 8.15 6.97 16.59
CA ARG A 291 7.26 5.83 16.83
C ARG A 291 6.55 5.37 15.55
N ALA A 292 6.15 6.31 14.70
CA ALA A 292 5.55 6.02 13.40
C ALA A 292 6.57 5.33 12.48
N LEU A 293 7.79 5.87 12.42
CA LEU A 293 8.90 5.31 11.64
C LEU A 293 9.34 3.92 12.15
N LEU A 294 9.26 3.69 13.47
CA LEU A 294 9.53 2.37 14.05
C LEU A 294 8.46 1.35 13.69
N ALA A 295 7.17 1.72 13.75
CA ALA A 295 6.07 0.85 13.34
C ALA A 295 6.18 0.48 11.85
N ASP A 296 6.45 1.49 11.01
CA ASP A 296 6.69 1.35 9.57
C ASP A 296 7.84 0.39 9.26
N SER A 297 9.01 0.62 9.84
CA SER A 297 10.19 -0.21 9.61
C SER A 297 10.06 -1.62 10.16
N SER A 298 9.39 -1.78 11.29
CA SER A 298 9.08 -3.10 11.85
C SER A 298 8.13 -3.87 10.94
N SER A 299 7.17 -3.17 10.30
CA SER A 299 6.31 -3.77 9.29
C SER A 299 7.08 -4.24 8.06
N ILE A 300 8.13 -3.54 7.64
CA ILE A 300 8.99 -3.99 6.52
C ILE A 300 9.67 -5.32 6.87
N VAL A 301 10.18 -5.44 8.09
CA VAL A 301 10.82 -6.68 8.58
C VAL A 301 9.81 -7.82 8.61
N VAL A 302 8.60 -7.58 9.15
CA VAL A 302 7.53 -8.59 9.17
C VAL A 302 7.12 -8.98 7.74
N GLY A 303 6.87 -7.99 6.88
CA GLY A 303 6.42 -8.23 5.51
C GLY A 303 7.41 -8.99 4.66
N SER A 304 8.71 -8.67 4.75
CA SER A 304 9.76 -9.40 4.04
C SER A 304 9.90 -10.86 4.51
N ILE A 305 9.72 -11.14 5.81
CA ILE A 305 9.69 -12.52 6.31
C ILE A 305 8.45 -13.27 5.79
N LEU A 306 7.28 -12.63 5.75
CA LEU A 306 6.07 -13.23 5.18
C LEU A 306 6.18 -13.43 3.65
N GLY A 307 7.02 -12.62 3.01
CA GLY A 307 7.36 -12.72 1.60
C GLY A 307 6.63 -11.72 0.70
N THR A 308 6.37 -10.51 1.22
CA THR A 308 5.95 -9.35 0.44
C THR A 308 7.06 -8.30 0.37
N SER A 309 6.97 -7.41 -0.63
CA SER A 309 7.84 -6.24 -0.79
C SER A 309 7.66 -5.23 0.36
N THR A 310 8.53 -4.22 0.36
CA THR A 310 8.62 -3.16 1.38
C THR A 310 7.26 -2.54 1.68
N THR A 311 6.80 -2.66 2.93
CA THR A 311 5.62 -1.94 3.41
C THR A 311 5.96 -0.49 3.78
N THR A 312 5.00 0.41 3.61
CA THR A 312 5.13 1.82 3.95
C THR A 312 3.80 2.39 4.45
N SER A 313 3.83 3.61 4.97
CA SER A 313 2.63 4.38 5.31
C SER A 313 1.82 4.72 4.05
N TYR A 314 0.49 4.56 4.12
CA TYR A 314 -0.39 4.64 2.96
C TYR A 314 -1.17 5.96 2.88
N VAL A 315 -1.15 6.59 1.70
CA VAL A 315 -1.76 7.91 1.45
C VAL A 315 -3.28 7.83 1.46
N GLU A 316 -3.85 6.67 1.16
CA GLU A 316 -5.29 6.35 1.21
C GLU A 316 -5.88 6.57 2.60
N SER A 317 -5.04 6.60 3.64
CA SER A 317 -5.43 7.02 4.99
C SER A 317 -6.03 8.43 5.02
N SER A 318 -5.71 9.29 4.04
CA SER A 318 -6.36 10.59 3.81
C SER A 318 -7.88 10.47 3.68
N SER A 319 -8.39 9.40 3.06
CA SER A 319 -9.83 9.17 2.89
C SER A 319 -10.50 8.87 4.24
N GLY A 320 -9.88 8.05 5.08
CA GLY A 320 -10.36 7.77 6.44
C GLY A 320 -10.28 9.00 7.34
N VAL A 321 -9.21 9.79 7.21
CA VAL A 321 -9.05 11.08 7.89
C VAL A 321 -10.14 12.06 7.45
N ALA A 322 -10.48 12.13 6.16
CA ALA A 322 -11.59 12.92 5.65
C ALA A 322 -12.94 12.43 6.20
N ALA A 323 -13.10 11.13 6.39
CA ALA A 323 -14.26 10.52 7.04
C ALA A 323 -14.30 10.69 8.57
N GLY A 324 -13.26 11.29 9.17
CA GLY A 324 -13.22 11.68 10.58
C GLY A 324 -12.28 10.89 11.48
N ALA A 325 -11.42 10.01 10.93
CA ALA A 325 -10.36 9.36 11.70
C ALA A 325 -9.32 10.36 12.20
N ARG A 326 -8.94 10.25 13.47
CA ARG A 326 -7.94 11.12 14.11
C ARG A 326 -6.93 10.34 14.95
N SER A 327 -7.21 9.10 15.33
CA SER A 327 -6.38 8.33 16.25
C SER A 327 -5.86 7.02 15.66
N GLY A 328 -4.89 6.41 16.33
CA GLY A 328 -4.42 5.06 16.02
C GLY A 328 -5.49 3.97 16.04
N PHE A 329 -6.66 4.21 16.64
CA PHE A 329 -7.74 3.23 16.63
C PHE A 329 -8.25 2.97 15.20
N ALA A 330 -8.31 4.00 14.35
CA ALA A 330 -8.65 3.82 12.94
C ALA A 330 -7.65 2.90 12.22
N ALA A 331 -6.35 3.03 12.47
CA ALA A 331 -5.33 2.15 11.88
C ALA A 331 -5.49 0.70 12.37
N VAL A 332 -5.77 0.48 13.66
CA VAL A 332 -6.07 -0.86 14.18
C VAL A 332 -7.31 -1.45 13.51
N VAL A 333 -8.37 -0.66 13.33
CA VAL A 333 -9.59 -1.08 12.62
C VAL A 333 -9.25 -1.48 11.18
N THR A 334 -8.46 -0.68 10.46
CA THR A 334 -7.99 -1.03 9.11
C THR A 334 -7.22 -2.36 9.11
N GLY A 335 -6.34 -2.57 10.08
CA GLY A 335 -5.58 -3.82 10.20
C GLY A 335 -6.48 -5.05 10.39
N PHE A 336 -7.52 -4.95 11.22
CA PHE A 336 -8.50 -6.03 11.35
C PHE A 336 -9.32 -6.25 10.08
N PHE A 337 -9.69 -5.19 9.36
CA PHE A 337 -10.36 -5.34 8.08
C PHE A 337 -9.45 -5.92 7.00
N LEU A 338 -8.14 -5.71 7.05
CA LEU A 338 -7.18 -6.40 6.16
C LEU A 338 -7.14 -7.90 6.44
N LEU A 339 -7.16 -8.32 7.71
CA LEU A 339 -7.27 -9.75 8.08
C LEU A 339 -8.61 -10.36 7.64
N ALA A 340 -9.71 -9.63 7.85
CA ALA A 340 -11.02 -10.08 7.40
C ALA A 340 -11.13 -10.09 5.86
N GLY A 341 -10.50 -9.11 5.21
CA GLY A 341 -10.38 -8.98 3.76
C GLY A 341 -9.64 -10.16 3.16
N ASP A 342 -8.60 -10.68 3.82
CA ASP A 342 -7.92 -11.90 3.40
C ASP A 342 -8.93 -13.05 3.19
N VAL A 343 -9.83 -13.27 4.16
CA VAL A 343 -10.85 -14.33 4.08
C VAL A 343 -11.96 -14.03 3.07
N LEU A 344 -12.44 -12.78 3.03
CA LEU A 344 -13.58 -12.35 2.22
C LEU A 344 -13.23 -12.14 0.75
N LEU A 345 -12.00 -11.69 0.46
CA LEU A 345 -11.55 -11.32 -0.87
C LEU A 345 -10.77 -12.44 -1.56
N THR A 346 -10.37 -13.49 -0.83
CA THR A 346 -9.74 -14.68 -1.43
C THR A 346 -10.60 -15.28 -2.56
N ALA A 347 -11.93 -15.26 -2.43
CA ALA A 347 -12.82 -15.78 -3.49
C ALA A 347 -12.69 -15.02 -4.82
N PHE A 348 -12.19 -13.77 -4.79
CA PHE A 348 -11.96 -12.96 -5.98
C PHE A 348 -10.58 -13.19 -6.60
N ILE A 349 -9.61 -13.82 -5.90
CA ILE A 349 -8.29 -14.14 -6.47
C ILE A 349 -8.45 -15.06 -7.69
N HIS A 350 -9.32 -16.06 -7.60
CA HIS A 350 -9.60 -16.98 -8.71
C HIS A 350 -10.30 -16.32 -9.91
N CYS A 351 -10.79 -15.08 -9.78
CA CYS A 351 -11.33 -14.33 -10.91
C CYS A 351 -10.23 -13.60 -11.71
N TYR A 352 -9.02 -13.49 -11.17
CA TYR A 352 -7.88 -12.79 -11.80
C TYR A 352 -6.71 -13.72 -12.20
N THR A 353 -6.83 -15.03 -11.94
CA THR A 353 -5.93 -16.10 -12.43
C THR A 353 -6.53 -16.78 -13.65
#